data_AF-A0A1M3IMS0-F1
#
_entry.id   AF-A0A1M3IMS0-F1
#
_cell.length_a   1.000
_cell.length_b   1.000
_cell.length_c   1.000
_cell.angle_alpha   90.00
_cell.angle_beta   90.00
_cell.angle_gamma   90.00
#
_symmetry.space_group_name_H-M   'P 1'
#
loop_
_entity.id
_entity.type
_entity.pdbx_description
1 polymer ?
#
loop_
_entity_poly.entity_id
_entity_poly.type
_entity_poly.pdbx_seq_one_letter_code
_entity_poly.pdbx_strand_id
1 'polypeptide(L)' 'MESFFLTLKTEHVYFKSYKILEEAKVDIFEYIFTFYNSKRKHSILNYQSPNQWENNYYKNQFIQVHSVYFFIARSLQFFT' A
#
# COMPACT_ATOMS: atom_id res chain seq x y z
N MET A 1 -10.56 3.83 12.18
CA MET A 1 -10.30 2.98 11.01
C MET A 1 -9.90 3.89 9.87
N GLU A 2 -8.68 3.78 9.35
CA GLU A 2 -8.24 4.54 8.18
C GLU A 2 -8.67 3.79 6.92
N SER A 3 -9.29 4.48 5.95
CA SER A 3 -9.70 3.86 4.69
C SER A 3 -8.65 4.12 3.61
N PHE A 4 -8.18 3.06 2.95
CA PHE A 4 -7.26 3.16 1.81
C PHE A 4 -7.76 4.16 0.75
N PHE A 5 -9.04 4.08 0.37
CA PHE A 5 -9.60 4.94 -0.67
C PHE A 5 -9.70 6.40 -0.25
N LEU A 6 -9.99 6.67 1.02
CA LEU A 6 -9.98 8.03 1.55
C LEU A 6 -8.57 8.60 1.44
N THR A 7 -7.59 7.86 1.94
CA THR A 7 -6.17 8.23 1.92
C THR A 7 -5.64 8.44 0.50
N LEU A 8 -5.91 7.51 -0.42
CA LEU A 8 -5.52 7.63 -1.83
C LEU A 8 -6.08 8.89 -2.46
N LYS A 9 -7.35 9.20 -2.19
CA LYS A 9 -7.99 10.41 -2.69
C LYS A 9 -7.32 11.65 -2.10
N THR A 10 -7.22 11.75 -0.77
CA THR A 10 -6.78 12.97 -0.10
C THR A 10 -5.31 13.30 -0.33
N GLU A 11 -4.45 12.30 -0.49
CA GLU A 11 -3.01 12.52 -0.52
C GLU A 11 -2.41 12.50 -1.92
N HIS A 12 -3.09 11.85 -2.87
CA HIS A 12 -2.54 11.64 -4.20
C HIS A 12 -3.47 12.11 -5.31
N VAL A 13 -4.70 11.60 -5.36
CA VAL A 13 -5.59 11.82 -6.50
C VAL A 13 -6.22 13.22 -6.51
N TYR A 14 -6.52 13.81 -5.34
CA TYR A 14 -7.24 15.10 -5.26
C TYR A 14 -6.49 16.26 -5.93
N PHE A 15 -5.17 16.19 -6.00
CA PHE A 15 -4.32 17.22 -6.59
C PHE A 15 -3.91 16.94 -8.04
N LYS A 16 -4.49 15.90 -8.67
CA LYS A 16 -4.10 15.44 -10.00
C LYS A 16 -5.28 15.48 -10.97
N SER A 17 -4.96 15.72 -12.23
CA SER A 17 -5.90 15.64 -13.35
C SER A 17 -5.32 14.70 -14.38
N TYR A 18 -6.02 13.61 -14.65
CA TYR A 18 -5.62 12.60 -15.63
C TYR A 18 -6.35 12.81 -16.93
N LYS A 19 -5.65 12.72 -18.05
CA LYS A 19 -6.25 12.86 -19.38
C LYS A 19 -6.95 11.57 -19.83
N ILE A 20 -6.37 10.43 -19.45
CA ILE A 20 -6.87 9.09 -19.77
C ILE A 20 -6.74 8.16 -18.57
N LEU A 21 -7.50 7.06 -18.60
CA LEU A 21 -7.54 6.10 -17.49
C LEU A 21 -6.19 5.41 -17.25
N GLU A 22 -5.43 5.16 -18.31
CA GLU A 22 -4.13 4.47 -18.28
C GLU A 22 -3.10 5.27 -17.50
N GLU A 23 -3.13 6.60 -17.64
CA GLU A 23 -2.30 7.53 -16.85
C GLU A 23 -2.62 7.41 -15.36
N ALA A 24 -3.91 7.44 -15.01
CA ALA A 24 -4.35 7.26 -13.63
C ALA A 24 -3.94 5.90 -13.05
N LYS A 25 -4.04 4.83 -13.84
CA LYS A 25 -3.62 3.47 -13.42
C LYS A 25 -2.13 3.42 -13.09
N VAL A 26 -1.28 3.93 -13.97
CA VAL A 26 0.18 3.95 -13.77
C VAL A 26 0.53 4.78 -12.53
N ASP A 27 -0.06 5.96 -12.41
CA ASP A 27 0.22 6.88 -11.31
C ASP A 27 -0.26 6.34 -9.94
N ILE A 28 -1.43 5.69 -9.89
CA ILE A 28 -1.92 5.04 -8.67
C ILE A 28 -1.06 3.81 -8.34
N PHE A 29 -0.64 3.03 -9.34
CA PHE A 29 0.27 1.92 -9.12
C PHE A 29 1.59 2.43 -8.51
N GLU A 30 2.21 3.43 -9.11
CA GLU A 30 3.45 4.01 -8.58
C GLU A 30 3.27 4.50 -7.15
N TYR A 31 2.18 5.18 -6.83
CA TYR A 31 1.85 5.60 -5.46
C TYR A 31 1.78 4.42 -4.48
N ILE A 32 1.10 3.34 -4.86
CA ILE A 32 0.95 2.16 -4.01
C ILE A 32 2.31 1.55 -3.68
N PHE A 33 3.17 1.33 -4.69
CA PHE A 33 4.45 0.65 -4.49
C PHE A 33 5.52 1.55 -3.83
N THR A 34 5.67 2.77 -4.32
CA THR A 34 6.79 3.65 -3.96
C THR A 34 6.55 4.49 -2.71
N PHE A 35 5.29 4.64 -2.31
CA PHE A 35 4.92 5.45 -1.15
C PHE A 35 4.03 4.71 -0.18
N TYR A 36 2.84 4.24 -0.58
CA TYR A 36 1.87 3.67 0.36
C TYR A 36 2.43 2.43 1.07
N ASN A 37 2.83 1.41 0.31
CA ASN A 37 3.32 0.15 0.88
C ASN A 37 4.70 0.32 1.53
N SER A 38 5.59 1.16 0.97
CA SER A 38 6.98 1.26 1.41
C SER A 38 7.23 2.27 2.52
N LYS A 39 6.54 3.42 2.52
CA LYS A 39 6.90 4.58 3.36
C LYS A 39 5.76 5.10 4.24
N ARG A 40 4.51 5.02 3.79
CA ARG A 40 3.36 5.55 4.53
C ARG A 40 3.23 4.85 5.87
N LYS A 41 3.07 5.60 6.95
CA LYS A 41 2.88 5.07 8.30
C LYS A 41 1.41 4.96 8.63
N HIS A 42 1.00 3.83 9.20
CA HIS A 42 -0.37 3.62 9.67
C HIS A 42 -0.42 3.51 11.19
N SER A 43 -1.34 4.25 11.82
CA SER A 43 -1.53 4.22 13.28
C SER A 43 -1.90 2.82 13.79
N ILE A 44 -2.67 2.06 12.99
CA ILE A 44 -3.05 0.66 13.27
C ILE A 44 -1.84 -0.27 13.24
N LEU A 45 -0.80 0.07 12.46
CA LEU A 45 0.44 -0.71 12.34
C LEU A 45 1.55 -0.15 13.27
N ASN A 46 1.20 0.48 14.38
CA ASN A 46 2.16 1.14 15.28
C ASN A 46 3.11 2.11 14.56
N TYR A 47 2.57 2.90 13.62
CA TYR A 47 3.31 3.84 12.79
C TYR A 47 4.40 3.21 11.91
N GLN A 48 4.23 1.94 11.55
CA GLN A 48 5.03 1.25 10.52
C GLN A 48 4.35 1.36 9.16
N SER A 49 5.14 1.23 8.10
CA SER A 49 4.60 1.00 6.76
C SER A 49 4.13 -0.43 6.56
N PRO A 50 3.22 -0.70 5.61
CA PRO A 50 2.76 -2.06 5.32
C PRO A 50 3.93 -3.02 5.08
N ASN A 51 4.92 -2.62 4.27
CA ASN A 51 6.11 -3.42 4.02
C ASN A 51 6.94 -3.64 5.29
N GLN A 52 7.07 -2.64 6.16
CA GLN A 52 7.82 -2.79 7.41
C GLN A 52 7.12 -3.77 8.35
N TRP A 53 5.81 -3.63 8.51
CA TRP A 53 5.01 -4.51 9.34
C TRP A 53 5.08 -5.95 8.83
N GLU A 54 4.92 -6.16 7.52
CA GLU A 54 4.99 -7.47 6.89
C GLU A 54 6.37 -8.10 7.01
N ASN A 55 7.44 -7.33 6.78
CA ASN A 55 8.81 -7.81 6.98
C ASN A 55 9.08 -8.20 8.44
N ASN A 56 8.57 -7.43 9.41
CA ASN A 56 8.70 -7.76 10.82
C ASN A 56 7.90 -9.02 11.18
N TYR A 57 6.70 -9.17 10.63
CA TYR A 57 5.87 -10.35 10.79
C TYR A 57 6.58 -11.61 10.30
N TYR A 58 7.15 -11.59 9.09
CA TYR A 58 7.86 -12.73 8.53
C TYR A 58 9.25 -12.96 9.14
N LYS A 59 9.96 -11.93 9.59
CA LYS A 59 11.20 -12.12 10.37
C LYS A 59 10.95 -12.88 11.68
N ASN A 60 9.79 -12.66 12.29
CA ASN A 60 9.38 -13.34 13.52
C ASN A 60 8.78 -14.74 13.28
N GLN A 61 8.55 -15.11 12.01
CA GLN A 61 8.02 -16.40 11.58
C GLN A 61 9.08 -17.05 10.67
N PHE A 62 10.04 -17.78 11.23
CA PHE A 62 11.06 -18.52 10.47
C PHE A 62 10.41 -19.47 9.44
N ILE A 63 10.13 -19.02 8.21
CA ILE A 63 9.94 -19.81 6.97
C ILE A 63 10.08 -18.86 5.76
N GLN A 64 11.09 -19.10 4.94
CA GLN A 64 11.29 -18.48 3.62
C GLN A 64 10.27 -19.05 2.62
N VAL A 65 9.12 -18.43 2.41
CA VAL A 65 8.37 -18.54 1.14
C VAL A 65 7.23 -17.52 1.11
N HIS A 66 7.36 -16.44 0.31
CA HIS A 66 6.53 -16.31 -0.90
C HIS A 66 6.80 -15.01 -1.67
N SER A 67 6.72 -15.19 -2.98
CA SER A 67 6.96 -14.27 -4.07
C SER A 67 6.05 -13.03 -4.08
N VAL A 68 6.55 -11.99 -4.75
CA VAL A 68 6.00 -10.67 -5.12
C VAL A 68 4.49 -10.61 -5.41
N TYR A 69 3.83 -11.72 -5.76
CA TYR A 69 2.38 -11.82 -5.96
C TYR A 69 1.53 -11.66 -4.70
N PHE A 70 2.10 -11.88 -3.50
CA PHE A 70 1.37 -11.69 -2.23
C PHE A 70 1.11 -10.20 -1.89
N PHE A 71 1.98 -9.31 -2.37
CA PHE A 71 1.95 -7.86 -2.09
C PHE A 71 0.77 -7.11 -2.75
N ILE A 72 0.23 -7.62 -3.86
CA ILE A 72 -0.88 -6.98 -4.58
C ILE A 72 -2.23 -7.50 -4.10
N ALA A 73 -2.32 -8.79 -3.76
CA ALA A 73 -3.58 -9.43 -3.35
C ALA A 73 -4.01 -9.02 -1.93
N ARG A 74 -3.05 -8.75 -1.03
CA ARG A 74 -3.36 -8.50 0.40
C ARG A 74 -3.55 -7.03 0.77
N SER A 75 -3.12 -6.10 -0.07
CA SER A 75 -3.48 -4.68 0.04
C SER A 75 -4.97 -4.42 -0.23
N LEU A 76 -5.75 -5.42 -0.67
CA LEU A 76 -7.22 -5.36 -0.65
C LEU A 76 -7.83 -6.04 0.58
N GLN A 77 -7.15 -7.00 1.19
CA GLN A 77 -7.72 -7.85 2.25
C GLN A 77 -7.59 -7.28 3.66
N PHE A 78 -6.73 -6.27 3.87
CA PHE A 78 -6.67 -5.50 5.12
C PHE A 78 -7.53 -4.23 5.12
N PHE A 79 -8.31 -3.98 4.06
CA PHE A 79 -9.08 -2.74 3.88
C PHE A 79 -10.58 -2.97 3.61
N THR A 80 -11.10 -4.13 4.00
CA THR A 80 -12.53 -4.35 4.28
C THR A 80 -12.74 -4.60 5.76
#